data_AF-A0A2N3L4L2-F1
#
_entry.id   AF-A0A2N3L4L2-F1
#
_cell.length_a   1.000
_cell.length_b   1.000
_cell.length_c   1.000
_cell.angle_alpha   90.00
_cell.angle_beta   90.00
_cell.angle_gamma   90.00
#
_symmetry.space_group_name_H-M   'P 1'
#
loop_
_entity.id
_entity.type
_entity.pdbx_description
1 polymer ?
#
loop_
_entity_poly.entity_id
_entity_poly.type
_entity_poly.pdbx_seq_one_letter_code
_entity_poly.pdbx_strand_id
1 'polypeptide(L)'
;MLKFVATSIFFLVFGVFMVPAEAGDFSNVHVGTATDYQAISATQLALKSTDSEKTTVAETLSNSRELSIQNAYNGVGNTELLVTKFWHKGGTSSLDSTWQHITVEVWKNDEYVKTCHAYSLDVEIGKGDNRRRVYQSTCD
;
A
#
# COMPACT_ATOMS: atom_id res chain seq x y z
N MET A 1 58.54 -37.15 -2.99
CA MET A 1 57.98 -35.80 -2.75
C MET A 1 57.27 -35.34 -4.01
N LEU A 2 55.94 -35.33 -4.02
CA LEU A 2 55.13 -34.50 -4.91
C LEU A 2 53.74 -34.39 -4.27
N LYS A 3 53.40 -33.19 -3.79
CA LYS A 3 52.12 -32.87 -3.15
C LYS A 3 51.15 -32.43 -4.26
N PHE A 4 50.02 -33.10 -4.41
CA PHE A 4 48.87 -32.55 -5.11
C PHE A 4 47.77 -32.26 -4.08
N VAL A 5 47.54 -30.96 -3.86
CA VAL A 5 46.42 -30.45 -3.08
C VAL A 5 45.20 -30.45 -4.00
N ALA A 6 44.23 -31.32 -3.73
CA ALA A 6 42.93 -31.26 -4.37
C ALA A 6 42.10 -30.18 -3.67
N THR A 7 42.00 -29.01 -4.30
CA THR A 7 41.10 -27.94 -3.85
C THR A 7 39.67 -28.33 -4.22
N SER A 8 38.93 -28.86 -3.26
CA SER A 8 37.49 -29.05 -3.37
C SER A 8 36.81 -27.68 -3.38
N ILE A 9 36.35 -27.24 -4.54
CA ILE A 9 35.45 -26.08 -4.65
C ILE A 9 34.06 -26.56 -4.22
N PHE A 10 33.69 -26.19 -2.99
CA PHE A 10 32.34 -26.37 -2.47
C PHE A 10 31.46 -25.28 -3.12
N PHE A 11 30.74 -25.61 -4.20
CA PHE A 11 29.69 -24.74 -4.74
C PHE A 11 28.51 -24.77 -3.76
N LEU A 12 28.47 -23.79 -2.84
CA LEU A 12 27.26 -23.45 -2.11
C LEU A 12 26.27 -22.83 -3.11
N VAL A 13 25.37 -23.67 -3.63
CA VAL A 13 24.18 -23.21 -4.33
C VAL A 13 23.29 -22.56 -3.28
N PHE A 14 23.42 -21.24 -3.12
CA PHE A 14 22.42 -20.43 -2.43
C PHE A 14 21.15 -20.48 -3.29
N GLY A 15 20.26 -21.42 -2.98
CA GLY A 15 18.88 -21.38 -3.44
C GLY A 15 18.25 -20.10 -2.89
N VAL A 16 18.13 -19.08 -3.73
CA VAL A 16 17.31 -17.92 -3.44
C VAL A 16 15.87 -18.44 -3.45
N PHE A 17 15.34 -18.74 -2.27
CA PHE A 17 13.90 -18.90 -2.09
C PHE A 17 13.27 -17.54 -2.40
N MET A 18 12.88 -17.32 -3.65
CA MET A 18 11.91 -16.29 -3.97
C MET A 18 10.60 -16.74 -3.31
N VAL A 19 10.34 -16.25 -2.10
CA VAL A 19 8.99 -16.27 -1.55
C VAL A 19 8.13 -15.47 -2.54
N PRO A 20 7.11 -16.08 -3.17
CA PRO A 20 6.17 -15.31 -3.96
C PRO A 20 5.59 -14.24 -3.04
N ALA A 21 5.61 -12.98 -3.49
CA ALA A 21 4.82 -11.95 -2.84
C ALA A 21 3.37 -12.47 -2.86
N GLU A 22 2.79 -12.73 -1.69
CA GLU A 22 1.39 -13.11 -1.60
C GLU A 22 0.58 -12.01 -2.31
N ALA A 23 -0.03 -12.35 -3.44
CA ALA A 23 -0.97 -11.47 -4.08
C ALA A 23 -2.12 -11.28 -3.10
N GLY A 24 -2.28 -10.06 -2.57
CA GLY A 24 -3.41 -9.74 -1.70
C GLY A 24 -4.73 -10.13 -2.36
N ASP A 25 -5.73 -10.47 -1.56
CA ASP A 25 -7.09 -10.67 -2.05
C ASP A 25 -7.78 -9.31 -2.24
N PHE A 26 -7.53 -8.69 -3.39
CA PHE A 26 -8.06 -7.37 -3.73
C PHE A 26 -9.53 -7.40 -4.20
N SER A 27 -10.23 -8.53 -4.08
CA SER A 27 -11.62 -8.67 -4.54
C SER A 27 -12.58 -7.68 -3.88
N ASN A 28 -12.23 -7.17 -2.69
CA ASN A 28 -13.03 -6.21 -1.91
C ASN A 28 -12.58 -4.76 -2.11
N VAL A 29 -11.72 -4.49 -3.10
CA VAL A 29 -11.29 -3.15 -3.46
C VAL A 29 -11.81 -2.80 -4.84
N HIS A 30 -12.59 -1.72 -4.90
CA HIS A 30 -13.26 -1.22 -6.08
C HIS A 30 -12.79 0.19 -6.43
N VAL A 31 -13.11 0.65 -7.63
CA VAL A 31 -12.84 2.01 -8.11
C VAL A 31 -14.06 2.57 -8.82
N GLY A 32 -14.40 3.83 -8.56
CA GLY A 32 -15.53 4.51 -9.20
C GLY A 32 -16.36 5.31 -8.21
N THR A 33 -17.68 5.14 -8.30
CA THR A 33 -18.70 5.81 -7.47
C THR A 33 -19.63 4.77 -6.85
N ALA A 34 -20.37 5.14 -5.79
CA ALA A 34 -21.28 4.22 -5.11
C ALA A 34 -22.32 3.55 -6.03
N THR A 35 -22.66 4.16 -7.17
CA THR A 35 -23.63 3.62 -8.13
C THR A 35 -23.01 3.05 -9.40
N ASP A 36 -21.70 3.23 -9.60
CA ASP A 36 -20.97 2.77 -10.78
C ASP A 36 -19.52 2.51 -10.39
N TYR A 37 -19.23 1.25 -10.07
CA TYR A 37 -17.92 0.81 -9.62
C TYR A 37 -17.54 -0.52 -10.27
N GLN A 38 -16.24 -0.79 -10.28
CA GLN A 38 -15.66 -2.03 -10.77
C GLN A 38 -14.52 -2.47 -9.85
N ALA A 39 -14.17 -3.74 -9.88
CA ALA A 39 -12.99 -4.25 -9.18
C ALA A 39 -11.73 -3.48 -9.60
N ILE A 40 -10.87 -3.16 -8.64
CA ILE A 40 -9.62 -2.46 -8.92
C ILE A 40 -8.70 -3.38 -9.75
N SER A 41 -8.08 -2.81 -10.78
CA SER A 41 -7.11 -3.56 -11.61
C SER A 41 -5.72 -3.58 -11.00
N ALA A 42 -4.91 -4.57 -11.39
CA ALA A 42 -3.49 -4.64 -11.04
C ALA A 42 -2.71 -3.37 -11.49
N THR A 43 -3.06 -2.80 -12.65
CA THR A 43 -2.46 -1.55 -13.13
C THR A 43 -2.77 -0.37 -12.21
N GLN A 44 -4.01 -0.28 -11.71
CA GLN A 44 -4.41 0.76 -10.76
C GLN A 44 -3.74 0.58 -9.40
N LEU A 45 -3.65 -0.65 -8.91
CA LEU A 45 -2.90 -0.99 -7.70
C LEU A 45 -1.41 -0.63 -7.80
N ALA A 46 -0.83 -0.71 -8.99
CA ALA A 46 0.56 -0.34 -9.26
C ALA A 46 0.79 1.16 -9.49
N LEU A 47 -0.26 2.00 -9.52
CA LEU A 47 -0.11 3.44 -9.69
C LEU A 47 0.71 4.03 -8.55
N LYS A 48 1.73 4.80 -8.90
CA LYS A 48 2.65 5.42 -7.93
C LYS A 48 2.27 6.86 -7.63
N SER A 49 2.53 7.30 -6.40
CA SER A 49 2.54 8.71 -6.05
C SER A 49 3.55 9.46 -6.93
N THR A 50 3.33 10.76 -7.13
CA THR A 50 4.25 11.60 -7.91
C THR A 50 5.28 12.31 -7.06
N ASP A 51 5.17 12.24 -5.73
CA ASP A 51 6.20 12.67 -4.77
C ASP A 51 7.48 11.82 -4.86
N SER A 52 8.45 12.10 -3.98
CA SER A 52 9.73 11.38 -3.89
C SER A 52 9.57 9.94 -3.42
N GLU A 53 8.48 9.61 -2.70
CA GLU A 53 8.29 8.28 -2.14
C GLU A 53 7.93 7.24 -3.19
N LYS A 54 7.26 7.65 -4.27
CA LYS A 54 6.83 6.77 -5.37
C LYS A 54 6.08 5.53 -4.87
N THR A 55 5.31 5.69 -3.79
CA THR A 55 4.57 4.60 -3.14
C THR A 55 3.42 4.15 -4.04
N THR A 56 3.14 2.85 -4.12
CA THR A 56 2.01 2.34 -4.92
C THR A 56 0.68 2.43 -4.16
N VAL A 57 -0.44 2.44 -4.88
CA VAL A 57 -1.78 2.34 -4.27
C VAL A 57 -1.88 1.11 -3.38
N ALA A 58 -1.40 -0.04 -3.87
CA ALA A 58 -1.42 -1.28 -3.10
C ALA A 58 -0.66 -1.16 -1.78
N GLU A 59 0.57 -0.60 -1.82
CA GLU A 59 1.41 -0.43 -0.63
C GLU A 59 0.77 0.51 0.40
N THR A 60 0.16 1.60 -0.04
CA THR A 60 -0.52 2.54 0.87
C THR A 60 -1.78 1.97 1.49
N LEU A 61 -2.61 1.24 0.72
CA LEU A 61 -3.83 0.64 1.28
C LEU A 61 -3.50 -0.52 2.24
N SER A 62 -2.58 -1.41 1.86
CA SER A 62 -2.15 -2.54 2.71
C SER A 62 -1.51 -2.12 4.04
N ASN A 63 -0.73 -1.04 4.03
CA ASN A 63 -0.04 -0.54 5.23
C ASN A 63 -0.75 0.63 5.91
N SER A 64 -1.96 0.97 5.46
CA SER A 64 -2.77 2.05 6.02
C SER A 64 -2.90 1.94 7.54
N ARG A 65 -2.89 3.05 8.28
CA ARG A 65 -3.09 3.01 9.75
C ARG A 65 -4.54 2.75 10.15
N GLU A 66 -5.47 2.97 9.24
CA GLU A 66 -6.88 2.69 9.46
C GLU A 66 -7.17 1.19 9.27
N LEU A 67 -7.61 0.53 10.34
CA LEU A 67 -7.87 -0.91 10.35
C LEU A 67 -8.97 -1.30 9.35
N SER A 68 -9.98 -0.46 9.14
CA SER A 68 -11.02 -0.78 8.15
C SER A 68 -10.49 -0.83 6.72
N ILE A 69 -9.49 0.00 6.40
CA ILE A 69 -8.81 -0.05 5.10
C ILE A 69 -8.02 -1.37 4.97
N GLN A 70 -7.26 -1.75 5.99
CA GLN A 70 -6.53 -3.02 5.98
C GLN A 70 -7.48 -4.23 5.88
N ASN A 71 -8.59 -4.21 6.62
CA ASN A 71 -9.56 -5.30 6.62
C ASN A 71 -10.13 -5.50 5.22
N ALA A 72 -10.59 -4.44 4.56
CA ALA A 72 -11.10 -4.53 3.21
C ALA A 72 -10.04 -4.96 2.20
N TYR A 73 -8.83 -4.41 2.28
CA TYR A 73 -7.72 -4.83 1.43
C TYR A 73 -7.41 -6.33 1.54
N ASN A 74 -7.63 -6.92 2.72
CA ASN A 74 -7.38 -8.34 3.01
C ASN A 74 -8.67 -9.20 2.98
N GLY A 75 -9.81 -8.65 2.54
CA GLY A 75 -11.09 -9.35 2.49
C GLY A 75 -11.66 -9.84 3.82
N VAL A 76 -11.44 -9.08 4.89
CA VAL A 76 -11.85 -9.43 6.26
C VAL A 76 -13.15 -8.73 6.65
N GLY A 77 -14.09 -9.51 7.18
CA GLY A 77 -15.23 -9.00 7.95
C GLY A 77 -16.24 -8.21 7.13
N ASN A 78 -16.48 -8.61 5.87
CA ASN A 78 -17.40 -7.96 4.93
C ASN A 78 -17.18 -6.45 4.83
N THR A 79 -15.91 -6.05 4.81
CA THR A 79 -15.52 -4.66 4.63
C THR A 79 -15.01 -4.50 3.21
N GLU A 80 -15.45 -3.45 2.54
CA GLU A 80 -15.04 -3.12 1.17
C GLU A 80 -14.47 -1.71 1.10
N LEU A 81 -13.64 -1.47 0.09
CA LEU A 81 -13.16 -0.13 -0.26
C LEU A 81 -13.64 0.27 -1.63
N LEU A 82 -14.13 1.50 -1.73
CA LEU A 82 -14.31 2.17 -3.01
C LEU A 82 -13.28 3.28 -3.13
N VAL A 83 -12.30 3.12 -4.01
CA VAL A 83 -11.33 4.17 -4.35
C VAL A 83 -12.02 5.20 -5.24
N THR A 84 -12.26 6.39 -4.70
CA THR A 84 -12.92 7.49 -5.42
C THR A 84 -11.91 8.41 -6.09
N LYS A 85 -10.71 8.55 -5.51
CA LYS A 85 -9.59 9.29 -6.09
C LYS A 85 -8.25 8.62 -5.76
N PHE A 86 -7.44 8.42 -6.79
CA PHE A 86 -6.03 8.02 -6.63
C PHE A 86 -5.19 9.20 -6.13
N TRP A 87 -3.87 9.13 -6.30
CA TRP A 87 -2.91 10.15 -5.88
C TRP A 87 -3.30 11.57 -6.27
N HIS A 88 -3.71 12.37 -5.29
CA HIS A 88 -4.04 13.78 -5.46
C HIS A 88 -3.69 14.58 -4.20
N LYS A 89 -3.72 15.91 -4.34
CA LYS A 89 -3.66 16.86 -3.22
C LYS A 89 -4.94 17.68 -3.22
N GLY A 90 -5.27 18.26 -2.07
CA GLY A 90 -6.43 19.12 -1.87
C GLY A 90 -7.41 18.53 -0.87
N GLY A 91 -8.13 19.40 -0.18
CA GLY A 91 -8.96 19.09 0.97
C GLY A 91 -8.84 20.21 2.01
N THR A 92 -9.54 20.08 3.13
CA THR A 92 -9.58 21.11 4.17
C THR A 92 -8.56 20.87 5.28
N SER A 93 -8.06 19.64 5.44
CA SER A 93 -7.03 19.35 6.44
C SER A 93 -5.64 19.82 6.01
N SER A 94 -4.75 20.03 6.99
CA SER A 94 -3.35 20.35 6.72
C SER A 94 -2.63 19.22 6.00
N LEU A 95 -3.00 17.97 6.25
CA LEU A 95 -2.44 16.81 5.55
C LEU A 95 -2.88 16.78 4.09
N ASP A 96 -4.17 16.95 3.81
CA ASP A 96 -4.73 16.88 2.45
C ASP A 96 -4.18 17.97 1.52
N SER A 97 -4.02 19.18 2.06
CA SER A 97 -3.48 20.31 1.31
C SER A 97 -1.96 20.20 1.05
N THR A 98 -1.24 19.43 1.87
CA THR A 98 0.23 19.33 1.80
C THR A 98 0.70 18.09 1.05
N TRP A 99 0.10 16.93 1.33
CA TRP A 99 0.59 15.61 0.95
C TRP A 99 -0.32 14.93 -0.06
N GLN A 100 0.28 14.10 -0.92
CA GLN A 100 -0.52 13.25 -1.79
C GLN A 100 -1.18 12.14 -0.99
N HIS A 101 -2.40 11.82 -1.38
CA HIS A 101 -3.19 10.77 -0.76
C HIS A 101 -4.16 10.14 -1.74
N ILE A 102 -4.71 9.01 -1.31
CA ILE A 102 -5.78 8.28 -1.98
C ILE A 102 -7.04 8.50 -1.15
N THR A 103 -8.15 8.92 -1.76
CA THR A 103 -9.44 8.98 -1.08
C THR A 103 -10.20 7.69 -1.34
N VAL A 104 -10.68 7.10 -0.26
CA VAL A 104 -11.46 5.86 -0.27
C VAL A 104 -12.71 6.02 0.57
N GLU A 105 -13.79 5.42 0.13
CA GLU A 105 -14.95 5.16 0.98
C GLU A 105 -14.83 3.75 1.57
N VAL A 106 -15.15 3.62 2.85
CA VAL A 106 -15.21 2.35 3.56
C VAL A 106 -16.66 1.93 3.63
N TRP A 107 -16.93 0.71 3.16
CA TRP A 107 -18.25 0.09 3.18
C TRP A 107 -18.21 -1.16 4.05
N LYS A 108 -19.28 -1.44 4.78
CA LYS A 108 -19.39 -2.65 5.60
C LYS A 108 -20.80 -3.20 5.53
N ASN A 109 -20.92 -4.49 5.19
CA ASN A 109 -22.22 -5.13 4.94
C ASN A 109 -23.10 -4.30 3.98
N ASP A 110 -22.52 -3.87 2.85
CA ASP A 110 -23.18 -3.06 1.81
C ASP A 110 -23.65 -1.66 2.26
N GLU A 111 -23.22 -1.19 3.44
CA GLU A 111 -23.53 0.15 3.95
C GLU A 111 -22.29 1.03 4.01
N TYR A 112 -22.43 2.28 3.58
CA TYR A 112 -21.39 3.30 3.72
C TYR A 112 -21.11 3.55 5.21
N VAL A 113 -19.83 3.54 5.59
CA VAL A 113 -19.39 3.79 6.96
C VAL A 113 -18.75 5.16 7.08
N LYS A 114 -17.72 5.43 6.27
CA LYS A 114 -16.88 6.64 6.37
C LYS A 114 -16.05 6.86 5.12
N THR A 115 -15.60 8.09 4.92
CA THR A 115 -14.59 8.42 3.93
C THR A 115 -13.25 8.55 4.62
N CYS A 116 -12.21 8.01 4.03
CA CYS A 116 -10.85 8.08 4.55
C CYS A 116 -9.87 8.56 3.48
N HIS A 117 -8.82 9.23 3.95
CA HIS A 117 -7.68 9.64 3.14
C HIS A 117 -6.48 8.81 3.60
N ALA A 118 -5.89 8.05 2.69
CA ALA A 118 -4.73 7.20 2.96
C ALA A 118 -3.47 7.85 2.40
N TYR A 119 -2.48 8.06 3.27
CA TYR A 119 -1.23 8.76 2.97
C TYR A 119 -0.04 7.80 3.07
N SER A 120 0.98 8.06 2.26
CA SER A 120 2.36 7.61 2.47
C SER A 120 3.21 8.85 2.68
N LEU A 121 3.67 9.08 3.91
CA LEU A 121 4.37 10.29 4.30
C LEU A 121 5.85 10.00 4.47
N ASP A 122 6.68 10.89 3.94
CA ASP A 122 8.10 10.89 4.18
C ASP A 122 8.44 11.82 5.35
N VAL A 123 8.61 11.24 6.54
CA VAL A 123 8.83 11.97 7.77
C VAL A 123 10.28 11.86 8.23
N GLU A 124 10.84 12.98 8.65
CA GLU A 124 12.14 13.00 9.33
C GLU A 124 11.98 12.45 10.75
N ILE A 125 12.80 11.45 11.11
CA ILE A 125 12.84 10.85 12.44
C ILE A 125 14.21 11.14 13.06
N GLY A 126 14.23 12.00 14.07
CA GLY A 126 15.45 12.40 14.79
C GLY A 126 16.12 13.64 14.21
N LYS A 127 17.43 13.81 14.44
CA LYS A 127 18.23 14.88 13.82
C LYS A 127 19.06 14.29 12.68
N GLY A 128 19.01 14.91 11.50
CA GLY A 128 19.79 14.53 10.32
C GLY A 128 18.93 13.92 9.22
N ASP A 129 19.55 13.38 8.15
CA ASP A 129 18.86 12.82 6.98
C ASP A 129 18.26 11.41 7.22
N ASN A 130 17.70 11.21 8.42
CA ASN A 130 17.05 9.97 8.82
C ASN A 130 15.56 10.07 8.50
N ARG A 131 15.22 9.90 7.23
CA ARG A 131 13.84 9.96 6.75
C ARG A 131 13.25 8.55 6.69
N ARG A 132 11.98 8.42 7.07
CA ARG A 132 11.25 7.14 7.08
C ARG A 132 9.86 7.33 6.51
N ARG A 133 9.47 6.36 5.69
CA ARG A 133 8.10 6.19 5.25
C ARG A 133 7.18 5.83 6.42
N VAL A 134 6.14 6.62 6.60
CA VAL A 134 5.07 6.38 7.56
C VAL A 134 3.74 6.45 6.82
N TYR A 135 2.95 5.40 6.95
CA TYR A 135 1.58 5.40 6.49
C TYR A 135 0.70 6.06 7.54
N GLN A 136 -0.21 6.91 7.08
CA GLN A 136 -1.16 7.61 7.92
C GLN A 136 -2.54 7.54 7.26
N SER A 137 -3.57 7.72 8.08
CA SER A 137 -4.94 7.87 7.60
C SER A 137 -5.66 8.96 8.39
N THR A 138 -6.58 9.64 7.74
CA THR A 138 -7.62 10.45 8.37
C THR A 138 -8.97 9.95 7.84
N CYS A 139 -10.02 10.04 8.65
CA CYS A 139 -11.36 9.67 8.23
C CYS A 139 -12.38 10.64 8.81
N ASP A 140 -13.44 10.87 8.04
CA ASP A 140 -14.57 11.75 8.37
C ASP A 140 -15.80 10.95 8.83
#